data_AF-A0A1G1XBE6-F1
#
_entry.id   AF-A0A1G1XBE6-F1
#
_cell.length_a   1.000
_cell.length_b   1.000
_cell.length_c   1.000
_cell.angle_alpha   90.00
_cell.angle_beta   90.00
_cell.angle_gamma   90.00
#
_symmetry.space_group_name_H-M   'P 1'
#
loop_
_entity.id
_entity.type
_entity.pdbx_description
1 polymer ?
#
loop_
_entity_poly.entity_id
_entity_poly.type
_entity_poly.pdbx_seq_one_letter_code
_entity_poly.pdbx_strand_id
1 'polypeptide(L)'
;MCIVLVIGCVAVSLLCAHAVHAQSTLGAQRMQIDTSEIPQAHRSWWQVLLSYVGLKSNSRSAIPVGTKLRVISSAYAPSKYQTDDTPCITAAGTTVRPGVVAANFLPLGTIIAIDNVKYIVEDRMNSRFKGYFIDVWLPSTSEALDFGRQKLEITIVAYGKPGDMLVSPTPTPSKILQQITELEQESIWNTIGNSAVLIGRLLVSKVDPNRYDVTCSQ
;
A
#
# COMPACT_ATOMS: atom_id res chain seq x y z
N MET A 1 -80.45 -33.89 -12.79
CA MET A 1 -79.24 -33.95 -13.64
C MET A 1 -79.38 -32.96 -14.78
N CYS A 2 -78.33 -32.14 -14.97
CA CYS A 2 -77.93 -31.48 -16.23
C CYS A 2 -78.78 -30.33 -16.84
N ILE A 3 -79.05 -29.22 -16.13
CA ILE A 3 -79.28 -27.90 -16.81
C ILE A 3 -78.72 -26.75 -15.95
N VAL A 4 -77.42 -26.78 -15.62
CA VAL A 4 -76.70 -25.63 -15.01
C VAL A 4 -75.63 -25.09 -15.98
N LEU A 5 -75.56 -25.58 -17.22
CA LEU A 5 -74.41 -25.36 -18.11
C LEU A 5 -74.67 -24.51 -19.37
N VAL A 6 -75.81 -23.82 -19.52
CA VAL A 6 -76.12 -23.04 -20.75
C VAL A 6 -76.39 -21.55 -20.52
N ILE A 7 -76.62 -21.11 -19.27
CA ILE A 7 -76.92 -19.68 -18.99
C ILE A 7 -75.64 -18.80 -18.97
N GLY A 8 -74.45 -19.41 -18.88
CA GLY A 8 -73.17 -18.70 -18.81
C GLY A 8 -72.65 -18.11 -20.14
N CYS A 9 -73.28 -18.37 -21.29
CA CYS A 9 -72.69 -18.01 -22.60
C CYS A 9 -73.39 -16.86 -23.35
N VAL A 10 -74.57 -16.40 -22.92
CA VAL A 10 -75.31 -15.33 -23.63
C VAL A 10 -75.02 -13.92 -23.08
N ALA A 11 -74.51 -13.81 -21.84
CA ALA A 11 -74.22 -12.51 -21.22
C ALA A 11 -72.91 -11.86 -21.71
N VAL A 12 -72.02 -12.59 -22.37
CA VAL A 12 -70.69 -12.07 -22.78
C VAL A 12 -70.69 -11.46 -24.19
N SER A 13 -71.73 -11.70 -25.00
CA SER A 13 -71.74 -11.29 -26.42
C SER A 13 -72.64 -10.09 -26.75
N LEU A 14 -73.28 -9.47 -25.76
CA LEU A 14 -74.23 -8.35 -25.98
C LEU A 14 -73.80 -7.00 -25.38
N LEU A 15 -72.56 -6.90 -24.90
CA LEU A 15 -71.95 -5.63 -24.46
C LEU A 15 -70.89 -5.09 -25.44
N CYS A 16 -70.77 -5.70 -26.63
CA CYS A 16 -69.91 -5.25 -27.73
C CYS A 16 -70.73 -4.74 -28.91
N ALA A 17 -71.64 -3.80 -28.69
CA ALA A 17 -72.16 -2.92 -29.73
C ALA A 17 -72.81 -1.74 -29.04
N HIS A 18 -72.13 -0.60 -29.04
CA HIS A 18 -72.64 0.78 -29.11
C HIS A 18 -71.48 1.68 -28.69
N ALA A 19 -70.56 1.77 -29.64
CA ALA A 19 -69.48 2.73 -29.67
C ALA A 19 -70.05 4.17 -29.65
N VAL A 20 -69.32 5.05 -28.96
CA VAL A 20 -69.09 6.46 -29.34
C VAL A 20 -70.30 7.40 -29.23
N HIS A 21 -70.39 8.13 -28.12
CA HIS A 21 -70.61 9.60 -28.08
C HIS A 21 -70.68 10.10 -26.63
N ALA A 22 -69.64 10.79 -26.15
CA ALA A 22 -69.78 11.86 -25.15
C ALA A 22 -68.47 12.65 -25.04
N GLN A 23 -68.54 13.92 -25.44
CA GLN A 23 -67.48 14.92 -25.34
C GLN A 23 -67.20 15.37 -23.90
N SER A 24 -65.92 15.68 -23.64
CA SER A 24 -65.37 16.78 -22.83
C SER A 24 -65.93 17.06 -21.42
N THR A 25 -65.10 16.86 -20.39
CA THR A 25 -64.43 17.92 -19.59
C THR A 25 -63.94 17.30 -18.27
N LEU A 26 -62.69 16.84 -18.23
CA LEU A 26 -62.00 16.55 -16.97
C LEU A 26 -61.20 17.77 -16.58
N GLY A 27 -61.72 18.54 -15.62
CA GLY A 27 -60.95 19.53 -14.89
C GLY A 27 -59.85 18.81 -14.11
N ALA A 28 -58.60 19.03 -14.52
CA ALA A 28 -57.43 18.58 -13.77
C ALA A 28 -57.30 19.42 -12.49
N GLN A 29 -57.77 18.91 -11.35
CA GLN A 29 -57.36 19.44 -10.05
C GLN A 29 -55.89 19.08 -9.83
N ARG A 30 -55.05 20.11 -9.86
CA ARG A 30 -53.60 20.04 -9.61
C ARG A 30 -53.38 19.90 -8.10
N MET A 31 -53.15 18.68 -7.61
CA MET A 31 -52.56 18.48 -6.28
C MET A 31 -51.15 19.08 -6.29
N GLN A 32 -50.93 20.13 -5.51
CA GLN A 32 -49.60 20.64 -5.21
C GLN A 32 -49.04 19.83 -4.05
N ILE A 33 -48.03 19.00 -4.34
CA ILE A 33 -47.22 18.36 -3.32
C ILE A 33 -46.17 19.39 -2.89
N ASP A 34 -46.27 19.86 -1.65
CA ASP A 34 -45.28 20.73 -1.02
C ASP A 34 -44.07 19.89 -0.63
N THR A 35 -42.93 20.17 -1.26
CA THR A 35 -41.66 19.45 -1.10
C THR A 35 -40.64 20.24 -0.30
N SER A 36 -41.08 21.10 0.62
CA SER A 36 -40.19 22.05 1.29
C SER A 36 -39.18 21.47 2.29
N GLU A 37 -39.15 20.16 2.57
CA GLU A 37 -38.19 19.62 3.57
C GLU A 37 -37.60 18.24 3.21
N ILE A 38 -36.66 18.19 2.25
CA ILE A 38 -35.64 17.13 2.21
C ILE A 38 -34.29 17.76 1.86
N PRO A 39 -33.27 17.72 2.76
CA PRO A 39 -31.96 18.25 2.44
C PRO A 39 -31.30 17.36 1.39
N GLN A 40 -31.21 17.86 0.15
CA GLN A 40 -30.51 17.17 -0.92
C GLN A 40 -28.99 17.33 -0.74
N ALA A 41 -28.37 16.42 0.01
CA ALA A 41 -26.96 16.11 -0.17
C ALA A 41 -26.82 15.46 -1.56
N HIS A 42 -26.65 16.30 -2.60
CA HIS A 42 -26.56 15.87 -3.99
C HIS A 42 -25.28 15.04 -4.19
N ARG A 43 -25.39 13.73 -3.99
CA ARG A 43 -24.36 12.79 -4.42
C ARG A 43 -24.28 12.86 -5.94
N SER A 44 -23.10 13.17 -6.45
CA SER A 44 -22.84 13.24 -7.89
C SER A 44 -23.28 11.95 -8.56
N TRP A 45 -23.91 12.03 -9.74
CA TRP A 45 -24.39 10.86 -10.49
C TRP A 45 -23.30 9.81 -10.72
N TRP A 46 -22.05 10.25 -10.90
CA TRP A 46 -20.91 9.34 -11.01
C TRP A 46 -20.63 8.58 -9.71
N GLN A 47 -20.88 9.15 -8.53
CA GLN A 47 -20.74 8.43 -7.25
C GLN A 47 -21.80 7.34 -7.10
N VAL A 48 -23.02 7.58 -7.60
CA VAL A 48 -24.08 6.56 -7.67
C VAL A 48 -23.67 5.48 -8.67
N LEU A 49 -23.17 5.86 -9.84
CA LEU A 49 -22.72 4.93 -10.86
C LEU A 49 -21.54 4.05 -10.38
N LEU A 50 -20.58 4.64 -9.67
CA LEU A 50 -19.48 3.93 -9.01
C LEU A 50 -19.94 2.96 -7.91
N SER A 51 -21.14 3.12 -7.36
CA SER A 51 -21.69 2.16 -6.39
C SER A 51 -22.28 0.91 -7.06
N TYR A 52 -22.81 1.05 -8.29
CA TYR A 52 -23.35 -0.07 -9.09
C TYR A 52 -22.26 -0.80 -9.87
N VAL A 53 -21.23 -0.08 -10.33
CA VAL A 53 -19.99 -0.67 -10.80
C VAL A 53 -19.26 -1.13 -9.54
N GLY A 54 -19.51 -2.34 -9.07
CA GLY A 54 -18.88 -2.94 -7.90
C GLY A 54 -17.36 -3.02 -8.00
N LEU A 55 -16.69 -1.87 -7.97
CA LEU A 55 -15.28 -1.70 -7.67
C LEU A 55 -15.13 -2.09 -6.22
N LYS A 56 -15.11 -3.41 -6.00
CA LYS A 56 -14.41 -3.97 -4.85
C LYS A 56 -13.01 -3.41 -4.97
N SER A 57 -12.69 -2.38 -4.18
CA SER A 57 -11.31 -1.99 -4.02
C SER A 57 -10.57 -3.28 -3.70
N ASN A 58 -9.58 -3.60 -4.53
CA ASN A 58 -8.75 -4.78 -4.36
C ASN A 58 -7.86 -4.53 -3.14
N SER A 59 -8.49 -4.42 -1.98
CA SER A 59 -7.86 -4.35 -0.68
C SER A 59 -7.36 -5.76 -0.44
N ARG A 60 -6.13 -6.01 -0.88
CA ARG A 60 -5.32 -7.04 -0.22
C ARG A 60 -5.53 -6.79 1.27
N SER A 61 -6.20 -7.72 1.96
CA SER A 61 -6.53 -7.54 3.37
C SER A 61 -5.26 -7.12 4.09
N ALA A 62 -5.26 -5.89 4.60
CA ALA A 62 -4.10 -5.34 5.27
C ALA A 62 -3.80 -6.27 6.44
N ILE A 63 -2.55 -6.71 6.52
CA ILE A 63 -2.12 -7.61 7.58
C ILE A 63 -2.29 -6.87 8.92
N PRO A 64 -2.87 -7.50 9.96
CA PRO A 64 -3.12 -6.79 11.21
C PRO A 64 -1.84 -6.18 11.83
N VAL A 65 -1.96 -4.98 12.39
CA VAL A 65 -0.89 -4.37 13.18
C VAL A 65 -0.52 -5.28 14.37
N GLY A 66 0.77 -5.37 14.67
CA GLY A 66 1.34 -6.28 15.67
C GLY A 66 1.72 -7.65 15.11
N THR A 67 1.36 -7.96 13.85
CA THR A 67 1.75 -9.22 13.20
C THR A 67 3.26 -9.29 13.01
N LYS A 68 3.85 -10.41 13.42
CA LYS A 68 5.26 -10.76 13.20
C LYS A 68 5.41 -11.69 12.00
N LEU A 69 6.34 -11.38 11.10
CA LEU A 69 6.61 -12.15 9.89
C LEU A 69 8.11 -12.45 9.78
N ARG A 70 8.46 -13.67 9.38
CA ARG A 70 9.84 -14.01 9.00
C ARG A 70 10.03 -13.75 7.52
N VAL A 71 11.02 -12.93 7.17
CA VAL A 71 11.28 -12.49 5.80
C VAL A 71 12.74 -12.75 5.43
N ILE A 72 13.01 -12.80 4.12
CA ILE A 72 14.37 -12.74 3.60
C ILE A 72 14.65 -11.28 3.26
N SER A 73 15.63 -10.69 3.95
CA SER A 73 16.08 -9.32 3.73
C SER A 73 17.37 -9.31 2.92
N SER A 74 17.44 -8.43 1.94
CA SER A 74 18.68 -7.91 1.36
C SER A 74 18.77 -6.41 1.60
N ALA A 75 19.81 -5.78 1.05
CA ALA A 75 19.88 -4.34 0.92
C ALA A 75 20.23 -3.93 -0.51
N TYR A 76 19.84 -2.72 -0.88
CA TYR A 76 20.13 -2.08 -2.16
C TYR A 76 20.63 -0.65 -1.95
N ALA A 77 21.38 -0.17 -2.94
CA ALA A 77 21.95 1.17 -2.96
C ALA A 77 21.45 1.94 -4.19
N PRO A 78 21.51 3.29 -4.18
CA PRO A 78 21.21 4.09 -5.35
C PRO A 78 22.34 3.94 -6.36
N SER A 79 22.33 2.85 -7.13
CA SER A 79 23.33 2.54 -8.15
C SER A 79 22.63 2.32 -9.48
N LYS A 80 23.16 2.88 -10.57
CA LYS A 80 22.57 2.79 -11.91
C LYS A 80 22.30 1.35 -12.38
N TYR A 81 23.01 0.36 -11.83
CA TYR A 81 22.83 -1.04 -12.18
C TYR A 81 21.81 -1.79 -11.32
N GLN A 82 21.44 -1.21 -10.18
CA GLN A 82 20.47 -1.77 -9.24
C GLN A 82 19.08 -1.15 -9.40
N THR A 83 19.03 0.11 -9.84
CA THR A 83 17.81 0.88 -10.07
C THR A 83 17.60 1.13 -11.56
N ASP A 84 16.40 1.56 -11.94
CA ASP A 84 16.12 2.05 -13.29
C ASP A 84 16.72 3.46 -13.51
N ASP A 85 16.15 4.20 -14.46
CA ASP A 85 16.60 5.56 -14.82
C ASP A 85 16.46 6.59 -13.68
N THR A 86 15.79 6.24 -12.56
CA THR A 86 15.51 7.13 -11.43
C THR A 86 16.02 6.58 -10.07
N PRO A 87 17.35 6.42 -9.89
CA PRO A 87 17.95 5.82 -8.68
C PRO A 87 17.56 6.46 -7.34
N CYS A 88 17.12 7.71 -7.36
CA CYS A 88 16.79 8.48 -6.17
C CYS A 88 15.30 8.58 -5.87
N ILE A 89 14.44 7.98 -6.72
CA ILE A 89 12.98 8.06 -6.58
C ILE A 89 12.42 6.65 -6.34
N THR A 90 11.62 6.50 -5.29
CA THR A 90 10.96 5.23 -4.96
C THR A 90 9.73 4.99 -5.83
N ALA A 91 9.22 3.76 -5.85
CA ALA A 91 7.93 3.46 -6.49
C ALA A 91 6.72 4.25 -5.93
N ALA A 92 6.84 4.84 -4.73
CA ALA A 92 5.83 5.74 -4.17
C ALA A 92 5.97 7.20 -4.64
N GLY A 93 7.01 7.52 -5.43
CA GLY A 93 7.30 8.87 -5.92
C GLY A 93 8.03 9.76 -4.90
N THR A 94 8.56 9.17 -3.82
CA THR A 94 9.32 9.89 -2.78
C THR A 94 10.82 9.77 -3.03
N THR A 95 11.60 10.68 -2.46
CA THR A 95 13.07 10.57 -2.49
C THR A 95 13.54 9.48 -1.52
N VAL A 96 14.51 8.69 -1.96
CA VAL A 96 15.18 7.67 -1.13
C VAL A 96 15.87 8.30 0.07
N ARG A 97 15.78 7.65 1.23
CA ARG A 97 16.35 8.12 2.50
C ARG A 97 16.48 6.96 3.50
N PRO A 98 17.28 7.12 4.57
CA PRO A 98 17.34 6.12 5.63
C PRO A 98 15.94 5.82 6.19
N GLY A 99 15.63 4.53 6.34
CA GLY A 99 14.31 4.07 6.78
C GLY A 99 13.36 3.66 5.64
N VAL A 100 13.74 3.82 4.37
CA VAL A 100 12.99 3.27 3.23
C VAL A 100 13.27 1.77 3.06
N VAL A 101 12.22 1.01 2.74
CA VAL A 101 12.32 -0.41 2.38
C VAL A 101 11.48 -0.72 1.13
N ALA A 102 11.95 -1.65 0.31
CA ALA A 102 11.23 -2.19 -0.83
C ALA A 102 10.53 -3.50 -0.45
N ALA A 103 9.24 -3.64 -0.79
CA ALA A 103 8.51 -4.89 -0.60
C ALA A 103 7.32 -5.01 -1.56
N ASN A 104 7.06 -6.22 -2.09
CA ASN A 104 5.94 -6.45 -3.01
C ASN A 104 4.64 -6.90 -2.32
N PHE A 105 4.77 -7.61 -1.19
CA PHE A 105 3.64 -8.22 -0.48
C PHE A 105 2.94 -7.26 0.48
N LEU A 106 3.60 -6.15 0.86
CA LEU A 106 3.03 -5.10 1.71
C LEU A 106 2.51 -3.93 0.87
N PRO A 107 1.42 -3.25 1.26
CA PRO A 107 1.04 -1.97 0.68
C PRO A 107 2.13 -0.90 0.85
N LEU A 108 2.22 0.06 -0.07
CA LEU A 108 3.05 1.25 0.13
C LEU A 108 2.54 2.03 1.36
N GLY A 109 3.45 2.64 2.12
CA GLY A 109 3.17 3.32 3.38
C GLY A 109 3.11 2.39 4.61
N THR A 110 3.24 1.07 4.44
CA THR A 110 3.31 0.15 5.59
C THR A 110 4.55 0.44 6.41
N ILE A 111 4.40 0.62 7.73
CA ILE A 111 5.50 0.83 8.65
C ILE A 111 5.81 -0.51 9.32
N ILE A 112 7.04 -0.99 9.14
CA ILE A 112 7.55 -2.22 9.76
C ILE A 112 8.63 -1.87 10.77
N ALA A 113 8.86 -2.74 11.75
CA ALA A 113 10.00 -2.66 12.65
C ALA A 113 10.88 -3.91 12.53
N ILE A 114 12.19 -3.68 12.49
CA ILE A 114 13.25 -4.68 12.54
C ILE A 114 14.12 -4.29 13.73
N ASP A 115 14.23 -5.14 14.75
CA ASP A 115 15.03 -4.86 15.96
C ASP A 115 14.77 -3.47 16.58
N ASN A 116 13.49 -3.08 16.66
CA ASN A 116 13.00 -1.78 17.15
C ASN A 116 13.32 -0.55 16.26
N VAL A 117 14.00 -0.74 15.13
CA VAL A 117 14.19 0.30 14.11
C VAL A 117 13.01 0.25 13.13
N LYS A 118 12.39 1.41 12.88
CA LYS A 118 11.21 1.50 12.01
C LYS A 118 11.62 1.82 10.57
N TYR A 119 10.95 1.17 9.64
CA TYR A 119 11.10 1.36 8.20
C TYR A 119 9.73 1.54 7.55
N ILE A 120 9.66 2.29 6.47
CA ILE A 120 8.45 2.53 5.69
C ILE A 120 8.59 1.93 4.30
N VAL A 121 7.59 1.16 3.90
CA VAL A 121 7.53 0.55 2.57
C VAL A 121 7.19 1.64 1.56
N GLU A 122 8.18 2.15 0.84
CA GLU A 122 7.99 3.17 -0.19
C GLU A 122 8.37 2.68 -1.58
N ASP A 123 9.06 1.55 -1.66
CA ASP A 123 9.57 1.05 -2.92
C ASP A 123 9.08 -0.37 -3.23
N ARG A 124 9.32 -0.82 -4.48
CA ARG A 124 8.92 -2.13 -4.98
C ARG A 124 10.13 -2.93 -5.42
N MET A 125 10.06 -4.23 -5.15
CA MET A 125 11.04 -5.18 -5.67
C MET A 125 10.63 -5.64 -7.07
N ASN A 126 11.58 -6.14 -7.86
CA ASN A 126 11.26 -6.77 -9.13
C ASN A 126 10.15 -7.85 -8.98
N SER A 127 9.21 -7.92 -9.91
CA SER A 127 8.03 -8.81 -9.86
C SER A 127 8.34 -10.30 -9.72
N ARG A 128 9.57 -10.73 -10.06
CA ARG A 128 10.06 -12.10 -9.83
C ARG A 128 10.14 -12.48 -8.36
N PHE A 129 10.31 -11.50 -7.46
CA PHE A 129 10.36 -11.71 -6.02
C PHE A 129 8.94 -11.87 -5.48
N LYS A 130 8.48 -13.13 -5.48
CA LYS A 130 7.20 -13.56 -4.93
C LYS A 130 7.40 -14.10 -3.52
N GLY A 131 6.62 -13.65 -2.55
CA GLY A 131 6.70 -14.09 -1.16
C GLY A 131 7.18 -12.99 -0.21
N TYR A 132 7.74 -13.40 0.93
CA TYR A 132 8.17 -12.52 2.00
C TYR A 132 9.62 -12.07 1.84
N PHE A 133 9.85 -11.23 0.82
CA PHE A 133 11.13 -10.60 0.55
C PHE A 133 11.04 -9.10 0.82
N ILE A 134 12.09 -8.55 1.43
CA ILE A 134 12.29 -7.11 1.61
C ILE A 134 13.70 -6.71 1.18
N ASP A 135 13.85 -5.46 0.74
CA ASP A 135 15.14 -4.85 0.43
C ASP A 135 15.29 -3.53 1.18
N VAL A 136 16.29 -3.43 2.06
CA VAL A 136 16.52 -2.20 2.84
C VAL A 136 17.36 -1.24 2.01
N TRP A 137 16.93 0.01 1.92
CA TRP A 137 17.72 1.03 1.24
C TRP A 137 18.92 1.45 2.11
N LEU A 138 20.10 1.50 1.51
CA LEU A 138 21.34 1.97 2.11
C LEU A 138 22.02 3.02 1.20
N PRO A 139 22.83 3.94 1.76
CA PRO A 139 23.43 5.03 0.98
C PRO A 139 24.57 4.60 0.05
N SER A 140 25.17 3.41 0.25
CA SER A 140 26.28 2.93 -0.58
C SER A 140 26.21 1.43 -0.90
N THR A 141 26.77 1.04 -2.04
CA THR A 141 26.86 -0.37 -2.45
C THR A 141 27.74 -1.17 -1.48
N SER A 142 28.80 -0.59 -0.93
CA SER A 142 29.62 -1.22 0.11
C SER A 142 28.80 -1.59 1.34
N GLU A 143 27.94 -0.70 1.83
CA GLU A 143 27.08 -0.98 2.99
C GLU A 143 26.04 -2.05 2.66
N ALA A 144 25.49 -2.05 1.45
CA ALA A 144 24.59 -3.11 1.00
C ALA A 144 25.25 -4.48 0.91
N LEU A 145 26.51 -4.54 0.46
CA LEU A 145 27.29 -5.77 0.42
C LEU A 145 27.64 -6.27 1.82
N ASP A 146 28.01 -5.36 2.74
CA ASP A 146 28.31 -5.69 4.13
C ASP A 146 27.05 -6.16 4.88
N PHE A 147 25.88 -5.59 4.60
CA PHE A 147 24.59 -6.06 5.14
C PHE A 147 24.26 -7.49 4.68
N GLY A 148 24.51 -7.79 3.41
CA GLY A 148 24.31 -9.12 2.84
C GLY A 148 22.84 -9.59 2.83
N ARG A 149 22.62 -10.88 2.49
CA ARG A 149 21.29 -11.48 2.53
C ARG A 149 21.11 -12.29 3.80
N GLN A 150 20.07 -11.96 4.56
CA GLN A 150 19.79 -12.59 5.85
C GLN A 150 18.30 -12.82 6.10
N LYS A 151 17.96 -13.65 7.08
CA LYS A 151 16.59 -13.90 7.51
C LYS A 151 16.29 -13.06 8.74
N LEU A 152 15.28 -12.19 8.65
CA LEU A 152 14.90 -11.29 9.73
C LEU A 152 13.45 -11.52 10.16
N GLU A 153 13.14 -11.18 11.40
CA GLU A 153 11.76 -11.03 11.86
C GLU A 153 11.36 -9.56 11.76
N ILE A 154 10.21 -9.30 11.14
CA ILE A 154 9.64 -7.96 11.06
C ILE A 154 8.33 -7.92 11.83
N THR A 155 8.00 -6.78 12.42
CA THR A 155 6.69 -6.51 13.01
C THR A 155 5.99 -5.41 12.25
N ILE A 156 4.71 -5.60 11.90
CA ILE A 156 3.90 -4.54 11.29
C ILE A 156 3.47 -3.57 12.40
N VAL A 157 3.93 -2.33 12.33
CA VAL A 157 3.71 -1.32 13.38
C VAL A 157 2.50 -0.45 13.07
N ALA A 158 2.34 -0.03 11.83
CA ALA A 158 1.26 0.87 11.40
C ALA A 158 1.13 0.91 9.87
N TYR A 159 0.11 1.61 9.39
CA TYR A 159 -0.06 1.98 8.00
C TYR A 159 -0.06 3.51 7.91
N GLY A 160 1.02 4.09 7.37
CA GLY A 160 1.21 5.52 7.17
C GLY A 160 1.08 5.94 5.70
N LYS A 161 1.53 7.15 5.39
CA LYS A 161 1.62 7.64 4.00
C LYS A 161 3.09 7.61 3.57
N PRO A 162 3.38 7.21 2.32
CA PRO A 162 4.72 7.41 1.77
C PRO A 162 5.15 8.87 1.90
N GLY A 163 6.42 9.09 2.26
CA GLY A 163 7.02 10.40 2.51
C GLY A 163 7.03 10.80 3.97
N ASP A 164 6.29 10.10 4.85
CA ASP A 164 6.34 10.34 6.28
C ASP A 164 7.78 10.12 6.80
N MET A 165 8.34 11.12 7.47
CA MET A 165 9.60 10.94 8.19
C MET A 165 9.32 10.10 9.44
N LEU A 166 9.81 8.87 9.44
CA LEU A 166 9.78 8.04 10.63
C LEU A 166 10.70 8.68 11.66
N VAL A 167 10.10 9.40 12.61
CA VAL A 167 10.82 9.88 13.78
C VAL A 167 11.29 8.63 14.52
N SER A 168 12.55 8.26 14.33
CA SER A 168 13.24 7.40 15.27
C SER A 168 13.06 8.09 16.62
N PRO A 169 12.53 7.42 17.66
CA PRO A 169 12.40 8.04 18.96
C PRO A 169 13.78 8.57 19.30
N THR A 170 13.91 9.91 19.36
CA THR A 170 15.18 10.57 19.61
C THR A 170 15.79 9.86 20.81
N PRO A 171 17.01 9.31 20.70
CA PRO A 171 17.59 8.61 21.83
C PRO A 171 17.63 9.63 22.96
N THR A 172 16.84 9.37 24.01
CA THR A 172 16.85 10.15 25.23
C THR A 172 18.33 10.31 25.65
N PRO A 173 18.78 11.47 26.14
CA PRO A 173 20.21 11.72 26.40
C PRO A 173 20.92 10.63 27.21
N SER A 174 20.18 9.89 28.05
CA SER A 174 20.67 8.72 28.78
C SER A 174 21.06 7.52 27.92
N LYS A 175 20.35 7.28 26.81
CA LYS A 175 20.59 6.17 25.89
C LYS A 175 21.76 6.44 24.94
N ILE A 176 21.98 7.71 24.60
CA ILE A 176 23.16 8.16 23.83
C ILE A 176 24.44 7.82 24.62
N LEU A 177 24.45 8.10 25.92
CA LEU A 177 25.62 7.83 26.75
C LEU A 177 25.93 6.33 26.85
N GLN A 178 24.91 5.49 26.99
CA GLN A 178 25.07 4.03 27.01
C GLN A 178 25.54 3.48 25.65
N GLN A 179 24.98 3.99 24.57
CA GLN A 179 25.36 3.59 23.22
C GLN A 179 26.79 4.04 22.87
N ILE A 180 27.21 5.23 23.31
CA ILE A 180 28.60 5.68 23.17
C ILE A 180 29.56 4.75 23.92
N THR A 181 29.21 4.33 25.15
CA THR A 181 30.06 3.41 25.92
C THR A 181 30.16 2.01 25.31
N GLU A 182 29.12 1.54 24.61
CA GLU A 182 29.15 0.24 23.91
C GLU A 182 29.90 0.34 22.56
N LEU A 183 29.74 1.45 21.84
CA LEU A 183 30.46 1.72 20.58
C LEU A 183 31.98 1.90 20.78
N GLU A 184 32.41 2.48 21.90
CA GLU A 184 33.84 2.58 22.24
C GLU A 184 34.45 1.20 22.57
N GLN A 185 33.70 0.33 23.25
CA GLN A 185 34.19 -1.03 23.57
C GLN A 185 34.30 -1.90 22.31
N GLU A 186 33.32 -1.88 21.40
CA GLU A 186 33.42 -2.64 20.14
C GLU A 186 34.49 -2.10 19.17
N SER A 187 34.77 -0.80 19.20
CA SER A 187 35.87 -0.19 18.43
C SER A 187 37.24 -0.75 18.83
N ILE A 188 37.51 -0.87 20.13
CA ILE A 188 38.78 -1.37 20.67
C ILE A 188 39.02 -2.85 20.27
N TRP A 189 37.98 -3.69 20.26
CA TRP A 189 38.11 -5.10 19.87
C TRP A 189 38.25 -5.30 18.36
N ASN A 190 37.60 -4.46 17.55
CA ASN A 190 37.70 -4.50 16.09
C ASN A 190 39.08 -4.04 15.60
N THR A 191 39.74 -3.10 16.28
CA THR A 191 41.12 -2.69 15.96
C THR A 191 42.14 -3.82 16.21
N ILE A 192 41.88 -4.71 17.17
CA ILE A 192 42.75 -5.86 17.47
C ILE A 192 42.45 -7.04 16.52
N GLY A 193 41.18 -7.30 16.18
CA GLY A 193 40.78 -8.39 15.28
C GLY A 193 41.05 -8.15 13.77
N ASN A 194 41.09 -6.90 13.32
CA ASN A 194 41.22 -6.57 11.88
C ASN A 194 42.65 -6.66 11.31
N SER A 195 43.65 -6.90 12.15
CA SER A 195 45.03 -7.13 11.68
C SER A 195 45.20 -8.46 10.93
N ALA A 196 44.34 -9.46 11.17
CA ALA A 196 44.35 -10.75 10.49
C ALA A 196 43.59 -10.76 9.14
N VAL A 197 42.57 -9.91 8.97
CA VAL A 197 41.72 -9.85 7.76
C VAL A 197 42.38 -9.05 6.63
N LEU A 198 43.33 -8.16 6.97
CA LEU A 198 43.99 -7.26 6.02
C LEU A 198 44.84 -8.00 4.98
N ILE A 199 45.38 -9.19 5.30
CA ILE A 199 46.30 -9.94 4.43
C ILE A 199 45.55 -10.63 3.28
N GLY A 200 44.29 -11.05 3.48
CA GLY A 200 43.50 -11.72 2.42
C GLY A 200 42.98 -10.78 1.33
N ARG A 201 42.94 -9.47 1.59
CA ARG A 201 42.34 -8.44 0.71
C ARG A 201 43.33 -7.78 -0.26
N LEU A 202 44.61 -8.13 -0.21
CA LEU A 202 45.69 -7.52 -1.01
C LEU A 202 45.87 -8.11 -2.42
N LEU A 203 45.21 -9.24 -2.75
CA LEU A 203 45.43 -9.96 -4.02
C LEU A 203 44.27 -9.91 -5.03
N VAL A 204 43.19 -9.18 -4.72
CA VAL A 204 42.15 -8.88 -5.71
C VAL A 204 42.32 -7.42 -6.08
N SER A 205 42.55 -7.09 -7.35
CA SER A 205 42.47 -5.69 -7.80
C SER A 205 41.06 -5.20 -7.49
N LYS A 206 40.89 -4.53 -6.34
CA LYS A 206 39.58 -4.15 -5.83
C LYS A 206 39.04 -3.06 -6.73
N VAL A 207 38.17 -3.47 -7.65
CA VAL A 207 37.20 -2.55 -8.25
C VAL A 207 36.44 -1.95 -7.07
N ASP A 208 36.44 -0.63 -6.99
CA ASP A 208 35.68 0.11 -5.98
C ASP A 208 34.20 -0.31 -6.07
N PRO A 209 33.61 -0.91 -5.02
CA PRO A 209 32.21 -1.34 -5.04
C PRO A 209 31.25 -0.16 -5.25
N ASN A 210 31.64 1.05 -4.85
CA ASN A 210 30.81 2.25 -4.89
C ASN A 210 30.94 3.02 -6.22
N ARG A 211 31.69 2.48 -7.19
CA ARG A 211 32.01 3.14 -8.46
C ARG A 211 30.78 3.63 -9.24
N TYR A 212 29.62 3.02 -9.02
CA TYR A 212 28.38 3.33 -9.74
C TYR A 212 27.28 3.90 -8.85
N ASP A 213 27.60 4.21 -7.60
CA ASP A 213 26.67 4.83 -6.68
C ASP A 213 26.42 6.27 -7.12
N VAL A 214 25.17 6.71 -7.00
CA VAL A 214 24.78 8.09 -7.22
C VAL A 214 24.47 8.77 -5.90
N THR A 215 24.86 10.03 -5.79
CA THR A 215 24.52 10.84 -4.63
C THR A 215 23.10 11.35 -4.77
N CYS A 216 22.18 10.80 -3.99
CA CYS A 216 20.82 11.31 -3.87
C CYS A 216 20.78 12.44 -2.83
N SER A 217 20.23 13.59 -3.18
CA SER A 217 19.98 14.68 -2.24
C SER A 217 18.92 14.26 -1.22
N GLN A 218 19.27 14.25 0.06
CA GLN A 218 18.39 13.91 1.18
C GLN A 218 17.72 15.16 1.76
#